data_AF-A0A497EK88-F1
#
_entry.id   AF-A0A497EK88-F1
#
_cell.length_a   1.000
_cell.length_b   1.000
_cell.length_c   1.000
_cell.angle_alpha   90.00
_cell.angle_beta   90.00
_cell.angle_gamma   90.00
#
_symmetry.space_group_name_H-M   'P 1'
#
loop_
_entity.id
_entity.type
_entity.pdbx_description
1 polymer ?
#
loop_
_entity_poly.entity_id
_entity_poly.type
_entity_poly.pdbx_seq_one_letter_code
_entity_poly.pdbx_strand_id
1 'polypeptide(L)'
;MSAELVVERLKLVGMHCATCAVTIEKKLKSLPGVADASVSFAGEEATVKYDPKRVSLGDIVRAVRDVGYDVYKEEAYFVTKNLVSVDEEPIIEERLKSLSGVIDVRASHVAKSVSVVFNPLTVNVEVVRELLESMGYEVVNIKKEVEVEDVEAGILKEESLRLKKVLTLSLALAVPLMTYMILGVLGVPVPLWEYRSFIGLTLSTPVLAIGGRRFFTGAYRALKNKTASMDTLVALGTGSAYVFSLLVMLGVIQAPETYFETSATVISFVLIGKYLELKMKVRTGEGPQGWGGG
;
A
#
# COMPACT_ATOMS: atom_id res chain seq x y z
N MET A 1 11.77 -4.73 34.63
CA MET A 1 11.88 -3.92 33.39
C MET A 1 10.95 -2.74 33.59
N SER A 2 11.50 -1.52 33.71
CA SER A 2 10.69 -0.32 33.90
C SER A 2 9.79 -0.10 32.69
N ALA A 3 8.50 0.14 32.91
CA ALA A 3 7.59 0.56 31.85
C ALA A 3 8.01 1.96 31.39
N GLU A 4 8.33 2.11 30.10
CA GLU A 4 8.65 3.40 29.50
C GLU A 4 7.32 4.12 29.25
N LEU A 5 6.91 4.93 30.23
CA LEU A 5 5.67 5.69 30.17
C LEU A 5 5.87 6.91 29.27
N VAL A 6 4.93 7.13 28.35
CA VAL A 6 4.88 8.31 27.48
C VAL A 6 3.89 9.31 28.05
N VAL A 7 4.23 10.59 27.98
CA VAL A 7 3.35 11.70 28.39
C VAL A 7 2.85 12.40 27.14
N GLU A 8 1.54 12.40 26.94
CA GLU A 8 0.89 13.02 25.79
C GLU A 8 -0.03 14.15 26.25
N ARG A 9 0.00 15.27 25.52
CA ARG A 9 -0.90 16.41 25.73
C ARG A 9 -1.91 16.48 24.60
N LEU A 10 -3.18 16.38 24.93
CA LEU A 10 -4.30 16.42 23.98
C LEU A 10 -5.08 17.71 24.18
N LYS A 11 -5.26 18.48 23.11
CA LYS A 11 -6.21 19.59 23.12
C LYS A 11 -7.62 19.04 22.91
N LEU A 12 -8.52 19.33 23.84
CA LEU A 12 -9.89 18.85 23.86
C LEU A 12 -10.81 19.83 23.13
N VAL A 13 -11.86 19.30 22.49
CA VAL A 13 -12.87 20.07 21.76
C VAL A 13 -14.24 19.79 22.36
N GLY A 14 -15.06 20.84 22.50
CA GLY A 14 -16.44 20.74 23.00
C GLY A 14 -16.58 20.76 24.52
N MET A 15 -15.55 21.17 25.27
CA MET A 15 -15.67 21.35 26.72
C MET A 15 -16.34 22.68 27.07
N HIS A 16 -17.47 22.61 27.78
CA HIS A 16 -18.26 23.80 28.17
C HIS A 16 -18.44 23.98 29.69
N CYS A 17 -17.98 23.04 30.52
CA CYS A 17 -18.13 23.11 31.97
C CYS A 17 -16.99 22.41 32.73
N ALA A 18 -16.68 22.87 33.94
CA ALA A 18 -15.67 22.26 34.81
C ALA A 18 -15.99 20.80 35.19
N THR A 19 -17.28 20.44 35.24
CA THR A 19 -17.71 19.05 35.50
C THR A 19 -17.34 18.10 34.35
N CYS A 20 -17.17 18.62 33.13
CA CYS A 20 -16.74 17.84 31.96
C CYS A 20 -15.33 17.27 32.16
N ALA A 21 -14.43 18.06 32.74
CA ALA A 21 -13.04 17.66 32.99
C ALA A 21 -12.94 16.44 33.91
N VAL A 22 -13.74 16.41 34.98
CA VAL A 22 -13.77 15.28 35.94
C VAL A 22 -14.24 13.99 35.27
N THR A 23 -15.24 14.06 34.40
CA THR A 23 -15.77 12.91 33.66
C THR A 23 -14.72 12.33 32.70
N ILE A 24 -14.07 13.19 31.92
CA ILE A 24 -13.00 12.78 30.99
C ILE A 24 -11.84 12.16 31.78
N GLU A 25 -11.37 12.82 32.85
CA GLU A 25 -10.27 12.33 33.68
C GLU A 25 -10.55 10.95 34.25
N LYS A 26 -11.76 10.74 34.80
CA LYS A 26 -12.15 9.44 35.36
C LYS A 26 -12.21 8.33 34.30
N LYS A 27 -12.70 8.65 33.10
CA LYS A 27 -12.72 7.71 31.97
C LYS A 27 -11.31 7.36 31.52
N LEU A 28 -10.42 8.35 31.38
CA LEU A 28 -9.02 8.13 30.99
C LEU A 28 -8.27 7.27 32.02
N LYS A 29 -8.42 7.56 33.32
CA LYS A 29 -7.81 6.76 34.41
C LYS A 29 -8.32 5.33 34.48
N SER A 30 -9.49 5.04 33.91
CA SER A 30 -10.06 3.69 33.90
C SER A 30 -9.47 2.78 32.81
N LEU A 31 -8.74 3.34 31.83
CA LEU A 31 -8.18 2.57 30.73
C LEU A 31 -6.99 1.73 31.19
N PRO A 32 -6.98 0.41 30.92
CA PRO A 32 -5.80 -0.42 31.17
C PRO A 32 -4.59 0.12 30.39
N GLY A 33 -3.50 0.42 31.08
CA GLY A 33 -2.29 0.98 30.48
C GLY A 33 -2.11 2.48 30.69
N VAL A 34 -3.12 3.21 31.17
CA VAL A 34 -2.97 4.59 31.65
C VAL A 34 -2.46 4.56 33.08
N ALA A 35 -1.31 5.18 33.32
CA ALA A 35 -0.71 5.31 34.66
C ALA A 35 -1.28 6.52 35.41
N ASP A 36 -1.51 7.62 34.70
CA ASP A 36 -2.08 8.85 35.26
C ASP A 36 -2.74 9.69 34.16
N ALA A 37 -3.73 10.49 34.53
CA ALA A 37 -4.36 11.45 33.64
C ALA A 37 -4.84 12.68 34.42
N SER A 38 -4.69 13.86 33.84
CA SER A 38 -5.13 15.13 34.41
C SER A 38 -5.79 15.95 33.32
N VAL A 39 -6.95 16.53 33.60
CA VAL A 39 -7.69 17.36 32.64
C VAL A 39 -7.85 18.77 33.18
N SER A 40 -7.41 19.76 32.40
CA SER A 40 -7.56 21.18 32.72
C SER A 40 -8.68 21.76 31.87
N PHE A 41 -9.77 22.17 32.53
CA PHE A 41 -10.84 22.90 31.85
C PHE A 41 -10.36 24.26 31.34
N ALA A 42 -9.62 25.01 32.17
CA ALA A 42 -9.13 26.35 31.81
C ALA A 42 -8.15 26.33 30.62
N GLY A 43 -7.40 25.24 30.46
CA GLY A 43 -6.47 25.05 29.34
C GLY A 43 -7.04 24.31 28.15
N GLU A 44 -8.28 23.82 28.22
CA GLU A 44 -8.87 22.92 27.22
C GLU A 44 -7.96 21.71 26.88
N GLU A 45 -7.24 21.18 27.87
CA GLU A 45 -6.16 20.22 27.64
C GLU A 45 -6.25 19.02 28.59
N ALA A 46 -5.97 17.83 28.08
CA ALA A 46 -5.72 16.62 28.86
C ALA A 46 -4.25 16.24 28.76
N THR A 47 -3.62 15.96 29.90
CA THR A 47 -2.31 15.33 29.97
C THR A 47 -2.47 13.88 30.41
N VAL A 48 -2.01 12.93 29.59
CA VAL A 48 -2.15 11.49 29.83
C VAL A 48 -0.78 10.85 29.89
N LYS A 49 -0.51 10.08 30.95
CA LYS A 49 0.68 9.25 31.09
C LYS A 49 0.29 7.80 30.88
N TYR A 50 0.83 7.14 29.86
CA TYR A 50 0.40 5.79 29.50
C TYR A 50 1.55 4.93 28.97
N ASP A 51 1.35 3.61 29.00
CA ASP A 51 2.23 2.62 28.40
C ASP A 51 1.78 2.35 26.94
N PRO A 52 2.55 2.79 25.92
CA PRO A 52 2.18 2.63 24.52
C PRO A 52 2.14 1.17 24.06
N LYS A 53 2.68 0.23 24.85
CA LYS A 53 2.58 -1.22 24.57
C LYS A 53 1.26 -1.82 25.04
N ARG A 54 0.51 -1.11 25.90
CA ARG A 54 -0.77 -1.58 26.47
C ARG A 54 -1.98 -0.84 25.93
N VAL A 55 -1.84 0.45 25.62
CA VAL A 55 -2.92 1.28 25.10
C VAL A 55 -2.37 2.23 24.05
N SER A 56 -3.06 2.34 22.91
CA SER A 56 -2.69 3.28 21.86
C SER A 56 -3.29 4.66 22.09
N LEU A 57 -2.70 5.68 21.46
CA LEU A 57 -3.29 7.03 21.50
C LEU A 57 -4.69 7.04 20.86
N GLY A 58 -4.92 6.23 19.81
CA GLY A 58 -6.23 6.04 19.20
C GLY A 58 -7.28 5.50 20.18
N ASP A 59 -6.91 4.62 21.11
CA ASP A 59 -7.83 4.11 22.15
C ASP A 59 -8.14 5.18 23.19
N ILE A 60 -7.15 5.99 23.57
CA ILE A 60 -7.32 7.14 24.47
C ILE A 60 -8.29 8.15 23.86
N VAL A 61 -8.11 8.50 22.59
CA VAL A 61 -9.01 9.41 21.86
C VAL A 61 -10.42 8.83 21.74
N ARG A 62 -10.55 7.52 21.46
CA ARG A 62 -11.86 6.84 21.46
C ARG A 62 -12.54 6.92 22.82
N ALA A 63 -11.81 6.75 23.92
CA ALA A 63 -12.37 6.87 25.26
C ALA A 63 -12.88 8.28 25.58
N VAL A 64 -12.22 9.33 25.07
CA VAL A 64 -12.70 10.72 25.16
C VAL A 64 -13.99 10.90 24.35
N ARG A 65 -14.09 10.27 23.18
CA ARG A 65 -15.32 10.28 22.35
C ARG A 65 -16.49 9.55 22.96
N ASP A 66 -16.26 8.43 23.64
CA ASP A 66 -17.31 7.69 24.35
C ASP A 66 -18.04 8.53 25.40
N VAL A 67 -17.38 9.55 25.95
CA VAL A 67 -17.95 10.47 26.94
C VAL A 67 -18.46 11.78 26.31
N GLY A 68 -18.49 11.88 24.98
CA GLY A 68 -19.13 12.96 24.23
C GLY A 68 -18.22 14.15 23.85
N TYR A 69 -16.90 13.99 23.93
CA TYR A 69 -15.92 15.04 23.58
C TYR A 69 -15.04 14.58 22.41
N ASP A 70 -14.30 15.50 21.79
CA ASP A 70 -13.29 15.14 20.79
C ASP A 70 -11.93 15.75 21.14
N VAL A 71 -10.91 15.36 20.40
CA VAL A 71 -9.58 15.97 20.47
C VAL A 71 -9.30 16.71 19.18
N TYR A 72 -8.58 17.83 19.29
CA TYR A 72 -8.02 18.51 18.14
C TYR A 72 -6.96 17.61 17.50
N LYS A 73 -7.11 17.38 16.20
CA LYS A 73 -6.27 16.48 15.41
C LYS A 73 -6.18 17.00 13.99
N GLU A 74 -5.06 16.77 13.35
CA GLU A 74 -4.88 17.03 11.92
C GLU A 74 -4.84 15.70 11.17
N GLU A 75 -5.32 15.72 9.93
CA GLU A 75 -5.16 14.61 9.01
C GLU A 75 -4.36 15.08 7.80
N ALA A 76 -3.30 14.33 7.48
CA ALA A 76 -2.46 14.59 6.32
C ALA A 76 -2.37 13.35 5.43
N TYR A 77 -2.41 13.59 4.12
CA TYR A 77 -2.27 12.56 3.10
C TYR A 77 -0.89 12.63 2.46
N PHE A 78 -0.14 11.55 2.58
CA PHE A 78 1.21 11.39 2.03
C PHE A 78 1.13 10.58 0.75
N VAL A 79 1.15 11.25 -0.41
CA VAL A 79 1.13 10.56 -1.71
C VAL A 79 2.54 10.05 -2.02
N THR A 80 2.64 8.76 -2.25
CA THR A 80 3.88 8.04 -2.54
C THR A 80 3.94 7.60 -4.01
N LYS A 81 5.14 7.47 -4.58
CA LYS A 81 5.31 6.93 -5.95
C LYS A 81 5.25 5.42 -6.01
N ASN A 82 5.68 4.77 -4.93
CA ASN A 82 6.08 3.38 -4.96
C ASN A 82 5.28 2.47 -4.02
N LEU A 83 4.27 2.94 -3.28
CA LEU A 83 3.32 2.04 -2.61
C LEU A 83 2.43 1.33 -3.65
N VAL A 84 2.51 0.01 -3.76
CA VAL A 84 1.82 -0.73 -4.85
C VAL A 84 1.27 -2.10 -4.46
N SER A 85 1.63 -2.66 -3.30
CA SER A 85 1.05 -3.91 -2.83
C SER A 85 0.19 -3.72 -1.58
N VAL A 86 -0.91 -4.46 -1.49
CA VAL A 86 -1.76 -4.59 -0.28
C VAL A 86 -0.90 -5.02 0.91
N ASP A 87 0.06 -5.92 0.69
CA ASP A 87 0.90 -6.47 1.75
C ASP A 87 1.80 -5.43 2.43
N GLU A 88 2.02 -4.27 1.78
CA GLU A 88 2.82 -3.17 2.34
C GLU A 88 2.01 -2.30 3.31
N GLU A 89 0.67 -2.28 3.18
CA GLU A 89 -0.22 -1.45 3.99
C GLU A 89 -0.09 -1.72 5.50
N PRO A 90 -0.23 -2.96 6.00
CA PRO A 90 -0.15 -3.22 7.44
C PRO A 90 1.23 -2.90 8.02
N ILE A 91 2.30 -3.03 7.22
CA ILE A 91 3.68 -2.73 7.66
C ILE A 91 3.84 -1.22 7.89
N ILE A 92 3.30 -0.40 6.98
CA ILE A 92 3.31 1.06 7.10
C ILE A 92 2.47 1.49 8.29
N GLU A 93 1.27 0.94 8.42
CA GLU A 93 0.36 1.27 9.51
C GLU A 93 0.95 0.94 10.88
N GLU A 94 1.48 -0.27 11.06
CA GLU A 94 2.08 -0.68 12.34
C GLU A 94 3.27 0.21 12.69
N ARG A 95 4.12 0.52 11.71
CA ARG A 95 5.30 1.36 11.94
C ARG A 95 4.95 2.80 12.28
N LEU A 96 3.99 3.40 11.58
CA LEU A 96 3.54 4.76 11.86
C LEU A 96 2.72 4.87 13.14
N LYS A 97 1.89 3.87 13.46
CA LYS A 97 1.14 3.80 14.73
C LYS A 97 2.07 3.71 15.95
N SER A 98 3.33 3.30 15.76
CA SER A 98 4.34 3.29 16.83
C SER A 98 4.92 4.67 17.16
N LEU A 99 4.71 5.69 16.32
CA LEU A 99 5.10 7.07 16.62
C LEU A 99 4.20 7.66 17.71
N SER A 100 4.80 8.25 18.74
CA SER A 100 4.09 9.05 19.73
C SER A 100 3.33 10.19 19.06
N GLY A 101 2.06 10.41 19.39
CA GLY A 101 1.23 11.46 18.78
C GLY A 101 0.43 11.02 17.54
N VAL A 102 0.65 9.81 17.00
CA VAL A 102 -0.17 9.27 15.91
C VAL A 102 -1.44 8.61 16.47
N ILE A 103 -2.60 8.99 15.95
CA ILE A 103 -3.92 8.57 16.42
C ILE A 103 -4.47 7.43 15.54
N ASP A 104 -4.44 7.61 14.22
CA ASP A 104 -4.84 6.60 13.24
C ASP A 104 -3.99 6.69 11.99
N VAL A 105 -3.83 5.56 11.30
CA VAL A 105 -3.07 5.47 10.05
C VAL A 105 -3.80 4.52 9.13
N ARG A 106 -3.96 4.92 7.87
CA ARG A 106 -4.48 4.07 6.80
C ARG A 106 -3.57 4.17 5.59
N ALA A 107 -3.02 3.04 5.17
CA ALA A 107 -2.26 2.98 3.94
C ALA A 107 -3.15 2.46 2.81
N SER A 108 -3.00 3.04 1.62
CA SER A 108 -3.71 2.61 0.42
C SER A 108 -2.74 2.46 -0.73
N HIS A 109 -2.44 1.23 -1.11
CA HIS A 109 -1.67 0.92 -2.32
C HIS A 109 -2.40 1.31 -3.61
N VAL A 110 -3.72 1.47 -3.52
CA VAL A 110 -4.58 1.85 -4.63
C VAL A 110 -4.49 3.35 -4.88
N ALA A 111 -4.65 4.17 -3.83
CA ALA A 111 -4.50 5.63 -3.92
C ALA A 111 -3.02 6.06 -3.89
N LYS A 112 -2.11 5.10 -3.70
CA LYS A 112 -0.70 5.31 -3.40
C LYS A 112 -0.46 6.31 -2.28
N SER A 113 -1.37 6.42 -1.34
CA SER A 113 -1.32 7.40 -0.28
C SER A 113 -1.32 6.72 1.09
N VAL A 114 -0.78 7.43 2.07
CA VAL A 114 -0.91 7.07 3.48
C VAL A 114 -1.62 8.23 4.16
N SER A 115 -2.79 7.99 4.72
CA SER A 115 -3.46 8.97 5.58
C SER A 115 -2.98 8.78 7.01
N VAL A 116 -2.61 9.88 7.65
CA VAL A 116 -2.17 9.88 9.03
C VAL A 116 -2.97 10.93 9.78
N VAL A 117 -3.69 10.47 10.80
CA VAL A 117 -4.38 11.32 11.77
C VAL A 117 -3.47 11.43 12.98
N PHE A 118 -3.07 12.64 13.33
CA PHE A 118 -2.09 12.87 14.39
C PHE A 118 -2.42 14.09 15.24
N ASN A 119 -1.81 14.13 16.42
CA ASN A 119 -1.81 15.28 17.31
C ASN A 119 -0.75 16.29 16.84
N PRO A 120 -1.14 17.46 16.31
CA PRO A 120 -0.19 18.46 15.79
C PRO A 120 0.68 19.10 16.89
N LEU A 121 0.35 18.90 18.17
CA LEU A 121 1.17 19.35 19.29
C LEU A 121 2.40 18.45 19.56
N THR A 122 2.40 17.24 19.02
CA THR A 122 3.43 16.21 19.28
C THR A 122 4.20 15.85 18.02
N VAL A 123 3.51 15.70 16.89
CA VAL A 123 4.08 15.30 15.61
C VAL A 123 3.76 16.33 14.53
N ASN A 124 4.76 16.63 13.71
CA ASN A 124 4.57 17.39 12.48
C ASN A 124 4.64 16.48 11.25
N VAL A 125 4.29 17.06 10.11
CA VAL A 125 4.23 16.35 8.83
C VAL A 125 5.62 15.88 8.37
N GLU A 126 6.66 16.63 8.71
CA GLU A 126 8.04 16.36 8.33
C GLU A 126 8.56 15.07 8.96
N VAL A 127 8.29 14.84 10.25
CA VAL A 127 8.66 13.60 10.95
C VAL A 127 8.02 12.37 10.30
N VAL A 128 6.76 12.48 9.90
CA VAL A 128 6.05 11.39 9.21
C VAL A 128 6.65 11.13 7.83
N ARG A 129 6.99 12.19 7.07
CA ARG A 129 7.66 12.07 5.77
C ARG A 129 9.01 11.37 5.93
N GLU A 130 9.85 11.81 6.85
CA GLU A 130 11.17 11.24 7.10
C GLU A 130 11.09 9.74 7.45
N LEU A 131 10.09 9.35 8.26
CA LEU A 131 9.89 7.94 8.58
C LEU A 131 9.49 7.13 7.34
N LEU A 132 8.54 7.61 6.54
CA LEU A 132 8.16 6.96 5.28
C LEU A 132 9.35 6.81 4.32
N GLU A 133 10.18 7.84 4.18
CA GLU A 133 11.38 7.82 3.35
C GLU A 133 12.44 6.85 3.89
N SER A 134 12.61 6.78 5.22
CA SER A 134 13.52 5.80 5.86
C SER A 134 13.09 4.35 5.63
N MET A 135 11.78 4.11 5.45
CA MET A 135 11.23 2.81 5.07
C MET A 135 11.39 2.50 3.57
N GLY A 136 11.79 3.50 2.77
CA GLY A 136 11.99 3.39 1.33
C GLY A 136 10.79 3.85 0.49
N TYR A 137 9.82 4.58 1.06
CA TYR A 137 8.71 5.16 0.32
C TYR A 137 9.04 6.58 -0.15
N GLU A 138 8.88 6.86 -1.45
CA GLU A 138 9.16 8.18 -2.02
C GLU A 138 7.89 9.05 -1.96
N VAL A 139 7.86 10.02 -1.04
CA VAL A 139 6.73 10.94 -0.85
C VAL A 139 6.82 12.09 -1.86
N VAL A 140 5.81 12.24 -2.71
CA VAL A 140 5.78 13.25 -3.79
C VAL A 140 4.97 14.47 -3.42
N ASN A 141 3.88 14.27 -2.68
CA ASN A 141 2.96 15.33 -2.34
C ASN A 141 2.39 15.11 -0.94
N ILE A 142 2.16 16.20 -0.22
CA ILE A 142 1.46 16.20 1.04
C ILE A 142 0.29 17.17 0.93
N LYS A 143 -0.91 16.67 1.19
CA LYS A 143 -2.13 17.48 1.19
C LYS A 143 -2.69 17.53 2.60
N LYS A 144 -2.89 18.74 3.11
CA LYS A 144 -3.69 19.05 4.31
C LYS A 144 -5.03 19.61 3.82
N GLU A 145 -6.15 19.09 4.33
CA GLU A 145 -7.52 19.58 4.07
C GLU A 145 -7.86 19.87 2.60
N VAL A 146 -8.23 18.82 1.86
CA VAL A 146 -9.03 18.89 0.62
C VAL A 146 -9.95 17.65 0.62
N GLU A 147 -11.19 17.79 0.14
CA GLU A 147 -12.15 16.68 -0.05
C GLU A 147 -11.44 15.47 -0.69
N VAL A 148 -11.25 14.43 0.13
CA VAL A 148 -10.41 13.26 -0.12
C VAL A 148 -10.92 12.46 -1.33
N GLU A 149 -12.24 12.44 -1.52
CA GLU A 149 -12.92 11.72 -2.60
C GLU A 149 -12.49 12.20 -4.00
N ASP A 150 -12.35 13.51 -4.22
CA ASP A 150 -12.02 14.05 -5.54
C ASP A 150 -10.57 13.79 -5.96
N VAL A 151 -9.65 13.77 -4.98
CA VAL A 151 -8.24 13.49 -5.22
C VAL A 151 -8.00 11.99 -5.44
N GLU A 152 -8.62 11.13 -4.62
CA GLU A 152 -8.53 9.68 -4.76
C GLU A 152 -9.09 9.23 -6.11
N ALA A 153 -10.25 9.75 -6.51
CA ALA A 153 -10.85 9.48 -7.81
C ALA A 153 -9.93 9.91 -8.97
N GLY A 154 -9.23 11.05 -8.84
CA GLY A 154 -8.24 11.53 -9.81
C GLY A 154 -7.05 10.58 -9.97
N ILE A 155 -6.46 10.14 -8.85
CA ILE A 155 -5.30 9.23 -8.85
C ILE A 155 -5.67 7.86 -9.38
N LEU A 156 -6.79 7.30 -8.91
CA LEU A 156 -7.37 6.04 -9.37
C LEU A 156 -7.57 6.04 -10.89
N LYS A 157 -8.10 7.13 -11.43
CA LYS A 157 -8.35 7.28 -12.86
C LYS A 157 -7.04 7.36 -13.65
N GLU A 158 -6.06 8.14 -13.20
CA GLU A 158 -4.75 8.22 -13.86
C GLU A 158 -4.02 6.87 -13.87
N GLU A 159 -4.05 6.16 -12.74
CA GLU A 159 -3.47 4.83 -12.63
C GLU A 159 -4.17 3.81 -13.51
N SER A 160 -5.50 3.86 -13.60
CA SER A 160 -6.27 2.98 -14.49
C SER A 160 -5.87 3.19 -15.96
N LEU A 161 -5.60 4.43 -16.37
CA LEU A 161 -5.14 4.75 -17.72
C LEU A 161 -3.72 4.26 -17.97
N ARG A 162 -2.81 4.43 -17.01
CA ARG A 162 -1.44 3.93 -17.10
C ARG A 162 -1.42 2.40 -17.20
N LEU A 163 -2.17 1.73 -16.33
CA LEU A 163 -2.26 0.26 -16.33
C LEU A 163 -2.90 -0.25 -17.62
N LYS A 164 -3.92 0.43 -18.13
CA LYS A 164 -4.52 0.12 -19.44
C LYS A 164 -3.49 0.20 -20.56
N LYS A 165 -2.64 1.22 -20.62
CA LYS A 165 -1.58 1.35 -21.66
C LYS A 165 -0.58 0.19 -21.60
N VAL A 166 -0.11 -0.16 -20.41
CA VAL A 166 0.83 -1.28 -20.21
C VAL A 166 0.17 -2.62 -20.55
N LEU A 167 -1.10 -2.80 -20.18
CA LEU A 167 -1.89 -3.97 -20.51
C LEU A 167 -2.09 -4.10 -22.03
N THR A 168 -2.46 -3.01 -22.72
CA THR A 168 -2.62 -3.03 -24.17
C THR A 168 -1.33 -3.37 -24.90
N LEU A 169 -0.19 -2.84 -24.45
CA LEU A 169 1.12 -3.21 -24.98
C LEU A 169 1.42 -4.69 -24.76
N SER A 170 1.20 -5.18 -23.53
CA SER A 170 1.49 -6.58 -23.17
C SER A 170 0.66 -7.56 -23.98
N LEU A 171 -0.65 -7.31 -24.10
CA LEU A 171 -1.56 -8.09 -24.94
C LEU A 171 -1.21 -8.03 -26.43
N ALA A 172 -0.85 -6.85 -26.95
CA ALA A 172 -0.49 -6.68 -28.36
C ALA A 172 0.75 -7.49 -28.76
N LEU A 173 1.64 -7.80 -27.81
CA LEU A 173 2.83 -8.61 -28.05
C LEU A 173 2.60 -10.09 -27.69
N ALA A 174 1.91 -10.37 -26.59
CA ALA A 174 1.69 -11.73 -26.09
C ALA A 174 0.69 -12.52 -26.94
N VAL A 175 -0.39 -11.90 -27.43
CA VAL A 175 -1.41 -12.60 -28.22
C VAL A 175 -0.87 -13.08 -29.56
N PRO A 176 -0.16 -12.27 -30.37
CA PRO A 176 0.47 -12.76 -31.59
C PRO A 176 1.52 -13.84 -31.32
N LEU A 177 2.33 -13.68 -30.26
CA LEU A 177 3.34 -14.68 -29.88
C LEU A 177 2.71 -16.02 -29.48
N MET A 178 1.65 -15.99 -28.66
CA MET A 178 0.89 -17.18 -28.28
C MET A 178 0.24 -17.83 -29.50
N THR A 179 -0.35 -17.03 -30.38
CA THR A 179 -1.01 -17.52 -31.62
C THR A 179 0.02 -18.17 -32.53
N TYR A 180 1.19 -17.57 -32.70
CA TYR A 180 2.31 -18.12 -33.47
C TYR A 180 2.77 -19.48 -32.93
N MET A 181 2.92 -19.62 -31.61
CA MET A 181 3.26 -20.90 -30.99
C MET A 181 2.17 -21.95 -31.24
N ILE A 182 0.90 -21.62 -31.02
CA ILE A 182 -0.22 -22.56 -31.20
C ILE A 182 -0.26 -23.07 -32.65
N LEU A 183 -0.11 -22.20 -33.64
CA LEU A 183 -0.15 -22.59 -35.05
C LEU A 183 0.96 -23.58 -35.40
N GLY A 184 2.19 -23.34 -34.95
CA GLY A 184 3.28 -24.28 -35.25
C GLY A 184 3.19 -25.59 -34.47
N VAL A 185 2.63 -25.58 -33.26
CA VAL A 185 2.31 -26.83 -32.51
C VAL A 185 1.23 -27.65 -33.23
N LEU A 186 0.25 -27.00 -33.85
CA LEU A 186 -0.79 -27.66 -34.65
C LEU A 186 -0.28 -28.18 -36.01
N GLY A 187 1.02 -28.05 -36.29
CA GLY A 187 1.63 -28.50 -37.54
C GLY A 187 1.29 -27.62 -38.75
N VAL A 188 0.73 -26.43 -38.53
CA VAL A 188 0.52 -25.45 -39.60
C VAL A 188 1.90 -24.90 -39.98
N PRO A 189 2.29 -24.91 -41.27
CA PRO A 189 3.57 -24.37 -41.71
C PRO A 189 3.58 -22.86 -41.49
N VAL A 190 4.20 -22.44 -40.40
CA VAL A 190 4.39 -21.03 -40.05
C VAL A 190 5.75 -20.54 -40.55
N PRO A 191 5.81 -19.36 -41.15
CA PRO A 191 7.07 -18.79 -41.61
C PRO A 191 8.02 -18.58 -40.42
N LEU A 192 9.33 -18.73 -40.66
CA LEU A 192 10.39 -18.45 -39.70
C LEU A 192 10.40 -19.31 -38.42
N TRP A 193 9.84 -20.53 -38.46
CA TRP A 193 9.77 -21.42 -37.29
C TRP A 193 11.14 -21.73 -36.67
N GLU A 194 12.18 -21.82 -37.49
CA GLU A 194 13.57 -22.00 -37.05
C GLU A 194 14.05 -20.85 -36.13
N TYR A 195 13.51 -19.64 -36.32
CA TYR A 195 13.82 -18.45 -35.54
C TYR A 195 12.86 -18.23 -34.35
N ARG A 196 12.03 -19.22 -33.99
CA ARG A 196 11.01 -19.10 -32.93
C ARG A 196 11.56 -18.59 -31.60
N SER A 197 12.76 -19.02 -31.20
CA SER A 197 13.37 -18.59 -29.93
C SER A 197 13.79 -17.12 -29.97
N PHE A 198 14.23 -16.64 -31.14
CA PHE A 198 14.56 -15.23 -31.34
C PHE A 198 13.30 -14.35 -31.41
N ILE A 199 12.25 -14.83 -32.08
CA ILE A 199 10.93 -14.18 -32.10
C ILE A 199 10.34 -14.11 -30.68
N GLY A 200 10.44 -15.23 -29.94
CA GLY A 200 10.00 -15.32 -28.55
C GLY A 200 10.75 -14.35 -27.64
N LEU A 201 12.08 -14.30 -27.73
CA LEU A 201 12.90 -13.35 -26.98
C LEU A 201 12.50 -11.90 -27.29
N THR A 202 12.45 -11.53 -28.58
CA THR A 202 12.18 -10.14 -29.00
C THR A 202 10.80 -9.65 -28.61
N LEU A 203 9.76 -10.50 -28.68
CA LEU A 203 8.39 -10.13 -28.30
C LEU A 203 8.15 -10.22 -26.79
N SER A 204 8.74 -11.18 -26.10
CA SER A 204 8.56 -11.36 -24.65
C SER A 204 9.36 -10.35 -23.81
N THR A 205 10.52 -9.90 -24.28
CA THR A 205 11.39 -8.98 -23.53
C THR A 205 10.68 -7.67 -23.16
N PRO A 206 10.00 -6.95 -24.09
CA PRO A 206 9.27 -5.74 -23.72
C PRO A 206 8.12 -6.01 -22.75
N VAL A 207 7.46 -7.17 -22.87
CA VAL A 207 6.39 -7.58 -21.95
C VAL A 207 6.94 -7.75 -20.53
N LEU A 208 8.09 -8.41 -20.37
CA LEU A 208 8.74 -8.55 -19.06
C LEU A 208 9.31 -7.22 -18.55
N ALA A 209 9.99 -6.48 -19.41
CA ALA A 209 10.70 -5.27 -19.02
C ALA A 209 9.76 -4.10 -18.66
N ILE A 210 8.59 -4.02 -19.30
CA ILE A 210 7.61 -2.93 -19.09
C ILE A 210 6.43 -3.44 -18.26
N GLY A 211 5.78 -4.52 -18.72
CA GLY A 211 4.63 -5.12 -18.03
C GLY A 211 5.03 -5.84 -16.74
N GLY A 212 6.14 -6.56 -16.79
CA GLY A 212 6.69 -7.33 -15.67
C GLY A 212 7.33 -6.49 -14.56
N ARG A 213 7.85 -5.29 -14.89
CA ARG A 213 8.67 -4.47 -13.97
C ARG A 213 8.04 -4.27 -12.60
N ARG A 214 6.73 -4.01 -12.54
CA ARG A 214 6.01 -3.82 -11.27
C ARG A 214 6.06 -5.04 -10.35
N PHE A 215 6.03 -6.25 -10.93
CA PHE A 215 6.01 -7.50 -10.17
C PHE A 215 7.41 -7.81 -9.66
N PHE A 216 8.46 -7.57 -10.46
CA PHE A 216 9.84 -7.73 -10.00
C PHE A 216 10.20 -6.75 -8.88
N THR A 217 9.77 -5.49 -8.96
CA THR A 217 10.00 -4.51 -7.89
C THR A 217 9.16 -4.80 -6.64
N GLY A 218 7.93 -5.31 -6.79
CA GLY A 218 7.11 -5.79 -5.68
C GLY A 218 7.72 -7.01 -4.98
N ALA A 219 8.16 -8.01 -5.75
CA ALA A 219 8.83 -9.21 -5.25
C ALA A 219 10.12 -8.89 -4.49
N TYR A 220 10.93 -7.96 -5.00
CA TYR A 220 12.16 -7.54 -4.32
C TYR A 220 11.90 -6.92 -2.95
N ARG A 221 10.83 -6.12 -2.82
CA ARG A 221 10.43 -5.52 -1.53
C ARG A 221 9.87 -6.55 -0.56
N ALA A 222 9.01 -7.45 -1.04
CA ALA A 222 8.51 -8.58 -0.23
C ALA A 222 9.67 -9.41 0.32
N LEU A 223 10.67 -9.73 -0.53
CA LEU A 223 11.87 -10.45 -0.12
C LEU A 223 12.68 -9.69 0.94
N LYS A 224 12.89 -8.37 0.76
CA LYS A 224 13.59 -7.53 1.75
C LYS A 224 12.88 -7.53 3.11
N ASN A 225 11.56 -7.57 3.10
CA ASN A 225 10.72 -7.57 4.29
C ASN A 225 10.44 -8.99 4.83
N LYS A 226 11.04 -10.04 4.24
CA LYS A 226 10.86 -11.46 4.60
C LYS A 226 9.39 -11.92 4.54
N THR A 227 8.62 -11.36 3.62
CA THR A 227 7.23 -11.75 3.34
C THR A 227 7.11 -12.33 1.93
N ALA A 228 6.01 -13.06 1.68
CA ALA A 228 5.66 -13.56 0.36
C ALA A 228 4.39 -12.86 -0.14
N SER A 229 4.39 -12.44 -1.41
CA SER A 229 3.27 -11.71 -2.03
C SER A 229 2.88 -12.33 -3.38
N MET A 230 1.72 -11.95 -3.93
CA MET A 230 1.31 -12.30 -5.30
C MET A 230 2.40 -11.95 -6.32
N ASP A 231 3.02 -10.77 -6.17
CA ASP A 231 4.08 -10.28 -7.05
C ASP A 231 5.32 -11.19 -6.99
N THR A 232 5.59 -11.81 -5.83
CA THR A 232 6.70 -12.77 -5.65
C THR A 232 6.49 -14.04 -6.47
N LEU A 233 5.28 -14.61 -6.43
CA LEU A 233 4.95 -15.80 -7.23
C LEU A 233 5.05 -15.53 -8.74
N VAL A 234 4.53 -14.38 -9.18
CA VAL A 234 4.56 -13.99 -10.60
C VAL A 234 5.99 -13.75 -11.07
N ALA A 235 6.79 -13.03 -10.28
CA ALA A 235 8.19 -12.76 -10.61
C ALA A 235 9.03 -14.05 -10.66
N LEU A 236 8.84 -14.96 -9.71
CA LEU A 236 9.55 -16.24 -9.71
C LEU A 236 9.14 -17.11 -10.89
N GLY A 237 7.85 -17.27 -11.17
CA GLY A 237 7.37 -18.11 -12.28
C GLY A 237 7.83 -17.58 -13.64
N THR A 238 7.56 -16.31 -13.92
CA THR A 238 7.86 -15.71 -15.23
C THR A 238 9.35 -15.43 -15.41
N GLY A 239 10.05 -15.07 -14.34
CA GLY A 239 11.51 -14.91 -14.33
C GLY A 239 12.22 -16.24 -14.56
N SER A 240 11.81 -17.31 -13.87
CA SER A 240 12.42 -18.64 -14.03
C SER A 240 12.23 -19.18 -15.45
N ALA A 241 11.01 -19.10 -16.00
CA ALA A 241 10.74 -19.53 -17.37
C ALA A 241 11.53 -18.72 -18.41
N TYR A 242 11.71 -17.40 -18.18
CA TYR A 242 12.47 -16.54 -19.08
C TYR A 242 13.97 -16.84 -19.04
N VAL A 243 14.54 -16.97 -17.83
CA VAL A 243 15.96 -17.32 -17.65
C VAL A 243 16.26 -18.71 -18.21
N PHE A 244 15.39 -19.70 -17.95
CA PHE A 244 15.51 -21.02 -18.54
C PHE A 244 15.55 -20.96 -20.07
N SER A 245 14.61 -20.23 -20.68
CA SER A 245 14.53 -20.08 -22.14
C SER A 245 15.77 -19.41 -22.72
N LEU A 246 16.32 -18.43 -22.00
CA LEU A 246 17.56 -17.75 -22.37
C LEU A 246 18.77 -18.68 -22.31
N LEU A 247 18.86 -19.54 -21.28
CA LEU A 247 19.93 -20.54 -21.15
C LEU A 247 19.86 -21.62 -22.22
N VAL A 248 18.66 -22.05 -22.60
CA VAL A 248 18.44 -22.98 -23.72
C VAL A 248 18.86 -22.33 -25.04
N MET A 249 18.46 -21.07 -25.27
CA MET A 249 18.85 -20.32 -26.47
C MET A 249 20.36 -20.11 -26.58
N LEU A 250 21.06 -19.89 -25.46
CA LEU A 250 22.53 -19.75 -25.42
C LEU A 250 23.28 -21.09 -25.52
N GLY A 251 22.58 -22.22 -25.57
CA GLY A 251 23.19 -23.55 -25.64
C GLY A 251 23.81 -24.05 -24.34
N VAL A 252 23.55 -23.37 -23.20
CA VAL A 252 24.02 -23.79 -21.87
C VAL A 252 23.23 -25.00 -21.38
N ILE A 253 21.93 -25.04 -21.66
CA ILE A 253 21.03 -26.15 -21.34
C ILE A 253 20.52 -26.76 -22.63
N GLN A 254 20.61 -28.09 -22.74
CA GLN A 254 20.04 -28.84 -23.86
C GLN A 254 18.58 -29.17 -23.54
N ALA A 255 17.65 -28.41 -24.11
CA ALA A 255 16.23 -28.68 -24.02
C ALA A 255 15.58 -28.53 -25.40
N PRO A 256 14.52 -29.30 -25.70
CA PRO A 256 13.86 -29.27 -27.01
C PRO A 256 13.03 -28.00 -27.24
N GLU A 257 12.61 -27.33 -26.17
CA GLU A 257 11.63 -26.26 -26.20
C GLU A 257 12.05 -25.07 -25.32
N THR A 258 11.72 -23.86 -25.79
CA THR A 258 11.83 -22.60 -25.03
C THR A 258 10.44 -22.15 -24.57
N TYR A 259 10.36 -21.38 -23.49
CA TYR A 259 9.12 -20.96 -22.82
C TYR A 259 8.97 -19.42 -22.72
N PHE A 260 9.51 -18.67 -23.68
CA PHE A 260 9.43 -17.20 -23.68
C PHE A 260 7.99 -16.68 -23.71
N GLU A 261 7.14 -17.37 -24.47
CA GLU A 261 5.71 -17.10 -24.61
C GLU A 261 4.93 -17.38 -23.34
N THR A 262 5.32 -18.40 -22.57
CA THR A 262 4.73 -18.70 -21.27
C THR A 262 4.93 -17.53 -20.31
N SER A 263 6.15 -16.98 -20.22
CA SER A 263 6.43 -15.81 -19.37
C SER A 263 5.62 -14.57 -19.78
N ALA A 264 5.57 -14.26 -21.09
CA ALA A 264 4.82 -13.12 -21.60
C ALA A 264 3.30 -13.25 -21.40
N THR A 265 2.78 -14.46 -21.58
CA THR A 265 1.37 -14.80 -21.40
C THR A 265 0.95 -14.64 -19.95
N VAL A 266 1.71 -15.20 -19.00
CA VAL A 266 1.40 -15.12 -17.57
C VAL A 266 1.38 -13.67 -17.10
N ILE A 267 2.37 -12.84 -17.48
CA ILE A 267 2.37 -11.40 -17.15
C ILE A 267 1.12 -10.72 -17.71
N SER A 268 0.77 -11.01 -18.96
CA SER A 268 -0.40 -10.40 -19.61
C SER A 268 -1.70 -10.77 -18.89
N PHE A 269 -1.89 -12.04 -18.51
CA PHE A 269 -3.07 -12.47 -17.76
C PHE A 269 -3.16 -11.85 -16.37
N VAL A 270 -2.05 -11.78 -15.64
CA VAL A 270 -2.03 -11.15 -14.31
C VAL A 270 -2.35 -9.65 -14.41
N LEU A 271 -1.84 -8.97 -15.44
CA LEU A 271 -2.16 -7.57 -15.69
C LEU A 271 -3.65 -7.36 -16.00
N ILE A 272 -4.32 -8.29 -16.68
CA ILE A 272 -5.78 -8.25 -16.87
C ILE A 272 -6.48 -8.27 -15.52
N GLY A 273 -6.11 -9.21 -14.64
CA GLY A 273 -6.68 -9.33 -13.30
C GLY A 273 -6.57 -8.03 -12.50
N LYS A 274 -5.37 -7.44 -12.42
CA LYS A 274 -5.16 -6.17 -11.71
C LYS A 274 -5.88 -4.99 -12.37
N TYR A 275 -6.03 -4.98 -13.69
CA TYR A 275 -6.80 -3.95 -14.38
C TYR A 275 -8.30 -4.05 -14.06
N LEU A 276 -8.85 -5.27 -14.02
CA LEU A 276 -10.25 -5.48 -13.62
C LEU A 276 -10.48 -5.08 -12.16
N GLU A 277 -9.58 -5.46 -11.26
CA GLU A 277 -9.63 -5.06 -9.85
C GLU A 277 -9.68 -3.53 -9.69
N LEU A 278 -8.74 -2.83 -10.32
CA LEU A 278 -8.68 -1.37 -10.27
C LEU A 278 -9.91 -0.70 -10.91
N LYS A 279 -10.40 -1.24 -12.03
CA LYS A 279 -11.60 -0.74 -12.71
C LYS A 279 -12.86 -0.92 -11.88
N MET A 280 -12.95 -1.99 -11.09
CA MET A 280 -14.06 -2.20 -10.15
C MET A 280 -14.03 -1.15 -9.05
N LYS A 281 -12.85 -0.88 -8.45
CA LYS A 281 -12.68 0.17 -7.43
C LYS A 281 -13.06 1.56 -7.93
N VAL A 282 -12.69 1.90 -9.17
CA VAL A 282 -13.10 3.18 -9.81
C VAL A 282 -14.62 3.29 -9.96
N ARG A 283 -15.33 2.17 -10.17
CA ARG A 283 -16.78 2.14 -10.39
C ARG A 283 -17.59 2.15 -9.10
N THR A 284 -17.09 1.55 -8.03
CA THR A 284 -17.85 1.47 -6.76
C THR A 284 -17.76 2.75 -5.93
N GLY A 285 -16.81 3.65 -6.22
CA GLY A 285 -16.69 4.92 -5.47
C GLY A 285 -16.44 4.70 -3.97
N GLU A 286 -16.06 3.50 -3.56
CA GLU A 286 -15.76 3.18 -2.18
C GLU A 286 -14.38 3.74 -1.84
N GLY A 287 -14.36 5.01 -1.44
CA GLY A 287 -13.45 5.43 -0.37
C GLY A 287 -13.67 4.51 0.84
N PRO A 288 -12.67 4.31 1.71
CA PRO A 288 -12.75 3.37 2.82
C PRO A 288 -13.85 3.79 3.79
N GLN A 289 -15.07 3.29 3.56
CA GLN A 289 -16.17 3.41 4.51
C GLN A 289 -15.72 2.74 5.78
N GLY A 290 -15.62 3.57 6.83
CA GLY A 290 -15.44 3.12 8.18
C GLY A 290 -16.49 2.05 8.47
N TRP A 291 -15.98 0.92 8.94
CA TRP A 291 -16.73 0.00 9.77
C TRP A 291 -17.52 0.80 10.81
N GLY A 292 -18.84 0.80 10.68
CA GLY A 292 -19.76 1.43 11.60
C GLY A 292 -21.14 0.82 11.44
N GLY A 293 -21.57 0.06 12.45
CA GLY A 293 -22.99 -0.23 12.68
C GLY A 293 -23.42 -1.68 12.44
N GLY A 294 -23.08 -2.56 13.38
CA GLY A 294 -23.75 -3.82 13.66
C GLY A 294 -23.59 -4.13 15.14
#